data_AF-A0A941EKR4-F1
#
_entry.id   AF-A0A941EKR4-F1
#
_cell.length_a   1.000
_cell.length_b   1.000
_cell.length_c   1.000
_cell.angle_alpha   90.00
_cell.angle_beta   90.00
_cell.angle_gamma   90.00
#
_symmetry.space_group_name_H-M   'P 1'
#
loop_
_entity.id
_entity.type
_entity.pdbx_description
1 polymer ?
#
loop_
_entity_poly.entity_id
_entity_poly.type
_entity_poly.pdbx_seq_one_letter_code
_entity_poly.pdbx_strand_id
1 'polypeptide(L)'
;MGTWQVGPFDNDVAMDFFDEIEETPDPEVPAKLSSVLSAVAGRPGRVELAEGHLAVAAAGLVAAGRSRSAATGNPSVDEWLTVHRPVTDTACARLALAALDRVGGSDSEWMDLWATTDNKQAVRDRLEELRAVLSG
;
A
#
# COMPACT_ATOMS: atom_id res chain seq x y z
N MET A 1 -20.91 -4.76 8.21
CA MET A 1 -19.59 -5.39 8.05
C MET A 1 -19.41 -5.66 6.57
N GLY A 2 -18.93 -4.66 5.84
CA GLY A 2 -18.72 -4.77 4.39
C GLY A 2 -17.66 -5.81 4.08
N THR A 3 -17.81 -6.45 2.93
CA THR A 3 -16.98 -7.54 2.43
C THR A 3 -15.56 -7.05 2.10
N TRP A 4 -14.73 -6.74 3.11
CA TRP A 4 -13.35 -6.33 2.90
C TRP A 4 -12.66 -7.38 2.04
N GLN A 5 -12.27 -6.97 0.83
CA GLN A 5 -11.41 -7.77 -0.01
C GLN A 5 -9.94 -7.59 0.46
N VAL A 6 -9.04 -8.40 -0.05
CA VAL A 6 -7.64 -8.48 0.40
C VAL A 6 -6.71 -7.46 -0.26
N GLY A 7 -7.27 -6.57 -1.08
CA GLY A 7 -6.53 -5.58 -1.85
C GLY A 7 -6.19 -4.31 -1.06
N PRO A 8 -5.23 -3.51 -1.56
CA PRO A 8 -4.71 -2.34 -0.87
C PRO A 8 -5.74 -1.26 -0.54
N PHE A 9 -6.84 -1.19 -1.29
CA PHE A 9 -7.87 -0.14 -1.24
C PHE A 9 -9.26 -0.68 -0.89
N ASP A 10 -9.32 -1.85 -0.27
CA ASP A 10 -10.59 -2.52 0.08
C ASP A 10 -11.06 -2.24 1.52
N ASN A 11 -10.47 -1.22 2.15
CA ASN A 11 -10.79 -0.75 3.49
C ASN A 11 -10.91 0.77 3.49
N ASP A 12 -11.78 1.30 4.37
CA ASP A 12 -12.10 2.72 4.43
C ASP A 12 -10.87 3.59 4.71
N VAL A 13 -9.93 3.12 5.56
CA VAL A 13 -8.69 3.86 5.86
C VAL A 13 -7.82 4.09 4.61
N ALA A 14 -7.74 3.09 3.73
CA ALA A 14 -7.02 3.21 2.48
C ALA A 14 -7.73 4.12 1.46
N MET A 15 -9.08 4.12 1.46
CA MET A 15 -9.86 5.01 0.60
C MET A 15 -9.80 6.45 1.09
N ASP A 16 -9.92 6.71 2.41
CA ASP A 16 -9.72 8.03 2.99
C ASP A 16 -8.33 8.58 2.65
N PHE A 17 -7.30 7.73 2.72
CA PHE A 17 -5.95 8.11 2.30
C PHE A 17 -5.85 8.41 0.81
N PHE A 18 -6.56 7.66 -0.03
CA PHE A 18 -6.59 7.89 -1.47
C PHE A 18 -7.29 9.20 -1.81
N ASP A 19 -8.39 9.54 -1.15
CA ASP A 19 -9.07 10.83 -1.33
C ASP A 19 -8.10 12.00 -1.05
N GLU A 20 -7.30 11.89 0.01
CA GLU A 20 -6.25 12.87 0.28
C GLU A 20 -5.14 12.89 -0.80
N ILE A 21 -4.87 11.78 -1.50
CA ILE A 21 -3.91 11.72 -2.62
C ILE A 21 -4.51 12.40 -3.85
N GLU A 22 -5.80 12.23 -4.13
CA GLU A 22 -6.48 12.92 -5.23
C GLU A 22 -6.47 14.45 -5.05
N GLU A 23 -6.57 14.92 -3.81
CA GLU A 23 -6.47 16.34 -3.47
C GLU A 23 -5.02 16.87 -3.45
N THR A 24 -4.02 15.98 -3.46
CA THR A 24 -2.60 16.35 -3.45
C THR A 24 -2.12 16.67 -4.87
N PRO A 25 -1.43 17.80 -5.11
CA PRO A 25 -0.83 18.08 -6.41
C PRO A 25 0.13 16.97 -6.85
N ASP A 26 0.06 16.53 -8.11
CA ASP A 26 0.90 15.43 -8.65
C ASP A 26 2.40 15.50 -8.26
N PRO A 27 3.07 16.67 -8.26
CA PRO A 27 4.48 16.77 -7.87
C PRO A 27 4.75 16.46 -6.38
N GLU A 28 3.74 16.57 -5.51
CA GLU A 28 3.83 16.37 -4.07
C GLU A 28 3.46 14.94 -3.66
N VAL A 29 2.73 14.21 -4.51
CA VAL A 29 2.31 12.81 -4.26
C VAL A 29 3.48 11.91 -3.87
N PRO A 30 4.64 11.90 -4.56
CA PRO A 30 5.76 11.03 -4.18
C PRO A 30 6.30 11.31 -2.77
N ALA A 31 6.29 12.57 -2.34
CA ALA A 31 6.72 12.96 -0.99
C ALA A 31 5.71 12.49 0.06
N LYS A 32 4.40 12.61 -0.22
CA LYS A 32 3.33 12.11 0.65
C LYS A 32 3.40 10.60 0.82
N LEU A 33 3.56 9.85 -0.28
CA LEU A 33 3.78 8.39 -0.25
C LEU A 33 5.03 8.02 0.57
N SER A 34 6.15 8.71 0.34
CA SER A 34 7.40 8.45 1.07
C SER A 34 7.27 8.70 2.57
N SER A 35 6.49 9.72 2.97
CA SER A 35 6.22 10.04 4.38
C SER A 35 5.49 8.90 5.08
N VAL A 36 4.40 8.41 4.50
CA VAL A 36 3.60 7.28 5.03
C VAL A 36 4.45 6.02 5.14
N LEU A 37 5.19 5.68 4.08
CA LEU A 37 6.03 4.49 4.05
C LEU A 37 7.16 4.56 5.09
N SER A 38 7.78 5.73 5.26
CA SER A 38 8.85 5.94 6.24
C SER A 38 8.35 5.84 7.68
N ALA A 39 7.11 6.29 7.94
CA ALA A 39 6.50 6.19 9.26
C ALA A 39 6.34 4.73 9.72
N VAL A 40 6.12 3.80 8.79
CA VAL A 40 6.02 2.36 9.12
C VAL A 40 7.38 1.66 9.06
N ALA A 41 8.18 1.96 8.04
CA ALA A 41 9.50 1.34 7.86
C ALA A 41 10.50 1.70 8.98
N GLY A 42 10.45 2.94 9.49
CA GLY A 42 11.40 3.46 10.48
C GLY A 42 10.95 3.37 11.93
N ARG A 43 9.68 3.03 12.21
CA ARG A 43 9.12 3.03 13.57
C ARG A 43 9.43 1.73 14.31
N PRO A 44 10.07 1.80 15.50
CA PRO A 44 10.21 0.65 16.37
C PRO A 44 8.85 0.27 16.99
N GLY A 45 8.63 -1.02 17.22
CA GLY A 45 7.40 -1.53 17.85
C GLY A 45 6.53 -2.35 16.89
N ARG A 46 5.29 -2.60 17.29
CA ARG A 46 4.30 -3.32 16.49
C ARG A 46 3.70 -2.38 15.44
N VAL A 47 3.42 -2.89 14.24
CA VAL A 47 2.65 -2.16 13.23
C VAL A 47 1.19 -2.19 13.65
N GLU A 48 0.59 -1.02 13.84
CA GLU A 48 -0.82 -0.90 14.19
C GLU A 48 -1.70 -1.08 12.94
N LEU A 49 -2.97 -1.45 13.13
CA LEU A 49 -3.86 -1.80 12.02
C LEU A 49 -3.98 -0.69 10.97
N ALA A 50 -4.22 0.55 11.40
CA ALA A 50 -4.35 1.69 10.49
C ALA A 50 -3.05 1.99 9.74
N GLU A 51 -1.90 1.89 10.41
CA GLU A 51 -0.59 2.08 9.79
C GLU A 51 -0.32 1.02 8.72
N GLY A 52 -0.74 -0.23 8.98
CA GLY A 52 -0.66 -1.30 7.99
C GLY A 52 -1.49 -1.02 6.75
N HIS A 53 -2.74 -0.57 6.91
CA HIS A 53 -3.59 -0.18 5.77
C HIS A 53 -2.95 0.91 4.92
N LEU A 54 -2.49 2.00 5.56
CA LEU A 54 -1.84 3.12 4.87
C LEU A 54 -0.57 2.68 4.13
N ALA A 55 0.26 1.84 4.76
CA ALA A 55 1.48 1.34 4.14
C ALA A 55 1.21 0.46 2.91
N VAL A 56 0.22 -0.43 2.98
CA VAL A 56 -0.14 -1.30 1.85
C VAL A 56 -0.75 -0.47 0.71
N ALA A 57 -1.62 0.49 1.00
CA ALA A 57 -2.19 1.42 0.03
C ALA A 57 -1.10 2.26 -0.66
N ALA A 58 -0.20 2.87 0.13
CA ALA A 58 0.91 3.65 -0.41
C ALA A 58 1.86 2.79 -1.26
N ALA A 59 2.18 1.57 -0.83
CA ALA A 59 2.99 0.64 -1.61
C ALA A 59 2.30 0.24 -2.94
N GLY A 60 0.97 0.10 -2.93
CA GLY A 60 0.15 -0.13 -4.13
C GLY A 60 0.29 0.99 -5.16
N LEU A 61 0.18 2.26 -4.74
CA LEU A 61 0.38 3.42 -5.63
C LEU A 61 1.80 3.50 -6.16
N VAL A 62 2.80 3.21 -5.32
CA VAL A 62 4.20 3.17 -5.77
C VAL A 62 4.41 2.09 -6.82
N ALA A 63 3.87 0.89 -6.62
CA ALA A 63 3.94 -0.21 -7.58
C ALA A 63 3.26 0.15 -8.92
N ALA A 64 2.07 0.79 -8.87
CA ALA A 64 1.36 1.24 -10.06
C ALA A 64 2.08 2.37 -10.83
N GLY A 65 2.77 3.27 -10.12
CA GLY A 65 3.64 4.28 -10.73
C GLY A 65 4.79 3.64 -11.53
N ARG A 66 5.34 2.52 -11.04
CA ARG A 66 6.44 1.78 -11.69
C ARG A 66 5.97 0.92 -12.86
N SER A 67 4.86 0.22 -12.73
CA SER A 67 4.36 -0.70 -13.76
C SER A 67 2.97 -0.33 -14.25
N ARG A 68 2.81 -0.11 -15.56
CA ARG A 68 1.52 0.24 -16.18
C ARG A 68 0.51 -0.91 -16.15
N SER A 69 0.98 -2.14 -15.91
CA SER A 69 0.13 -3.32 -15.77
C SER A 69 -0.21 -3.64 -14.31
N ALA A 70 0.36 -2.92 -13.34
CA ALA A 70 0.05 -3.14 -11.94
C ALA A 70 -1.28 -2.47 -11.59
N ALA A 71 -2.37 -3.23 -11.72
CA ALA A 71 -3.68 -2.85 -11.22
C ALA A 71 -3.68 -2.89 -9.69
N THR A 72 -4.29 -1.88 -9.08
CA THR A 72 -4.48 -1.82 -7.63
C THR A 72 -5.60 -2.77 -7.20
N GLY A 73 -6.54 -3.06 -8.10
CA GLY A 73 -7.73 -3.88 -7.85
C GLY A 73 -8.95 -3.04 -7.47
N ASN A 74 -8.79 -1.72 -7.32
CA ASN A 74 -9.88 -0.78 -7.07
C ASN A 74 -10.12 0.09 -8.31
N PRO A 75 -11.34 0.07 -8.90
CA PRO A 75 -11.64 0.81 -10.13
C PRO A 75 -11.39 2.31 -10.05
N SER A 76 -11.71 2.96 -8.93
CA SER A 76 -11.54 4.41 -8.77
C SER A 76 -10.05 4.79 -8.78
N VAL A 77 -9.23 4.02 -8.05
CA VAL A 77 -7.78 4.23 -8.00
C VAL A 77 -7.14 3.95 -9.36
N ASP A 78 -7.55 2.87 -10.01
CA ASP A 78 -7.05 2.50 -11.34
C ASP A 78 -7.43 3.54 -12.41
N GLU A 79 -8.63 4.14 -12.34
CA GLU A 79 -9.05 5.24 -13.22
C GLU A 79 -8.17 6.48 -13.00
N TRP A 80 -7.96 6.91 -11.75
CA TRP A 80 -7.10 8.05 -11.43
C TRP A 80 -5.66 7.86 -11.93
N LEU A 81 -5.10 6.66 -11.78
CA LEU A 81 -3.76 6.30 -12.25
C LEU A 81 -3.60 6.39 -13.78
N THR A 82 -4.68 6.33 -14.56
CA THR A 82 -4.62 6.53 -16.02
C THR A 82 -4.27 7.96 -16.42
N VAL A 83 -4.54 8.93 -15.54
CA VAL A 83 -4.35 10.37 -15.76
C VAL A 83 -3.15 10.92 -14.99
N HIS A 84 -3.04 10.63 -13.69
CA HIS A 84 -2.16 11.33 -12.75
C HIS A 84 -0.82 10.64 -12.43
N ARG A 85 -0.57 9.47 -13.04
CA ARG A 85 0.60 8.58 -12.85
C ARG A 85 1.78 9.22 -12.09
N PRO A 86 1.85 9.07 -10.76
CA PRO A 86 2.89 9.72 -9.96
C PRO A 86 4.25 9.11 -10.29
N VAL A 87 5.27 9.96 -10.44
CA VAL A 87 6.65 9.53 -10.68
C VAL A 87 7.22 9.01 -9.36
N THR A 88 7.45 7.70 -9.29
CA THR A 88 8.03 7.06 -8.11
C THR A 88 9.44 6.55 -8.40
N ASP A 89 10.40 7.07 -7.63
CA ASP A 89 11.81 6.73 -7.81
C ASP A 89 12.19 5.43 -7.08
N THR A 90 13.43 4.97 -7.29
CA THR A 90 13.96 3.75 -6.65
C THR A 90 14.03 3.88 -5.13
N ALA A 91 14.19 5.11 -4.59
CA ALA A 91 14.21 5.33 -3.15
C ALA A 91 12.82 5.08 -2.53
N CYS A 92 11.76 5.59 -3.16
CA CYS A 92 10.39 5.34 -2.78
C CYS A 92 10.01 3.86 -2.88
N ALA A 93 10.45 3.17 -3.94
CA ALA A 93 10.26 1.72 -4.08
C ALA A 93 10.93 0.92 -2.95
N ARG A 94 12.16 1.27 -2.57
CA ARG A 94 12.87 0.64 -1.46
C ARG A 94 12.18 0.90 -0.11
N LEU A 95 11.63 2.10 0.09
CA LEU A 95 10.84 2.41 1.28
C LEU A 95 9.54 1.60 1.31
N ALA A 96 8.87 1.43 0.16
CA ALA A 96 7.68 0.60 0.04
C ALA A 96 7.98 -0.85 0.43
N LEU A 97 9.06 -1.45 -0.10
CA LEU A 97 9.50 -2.79 0.27
C LEU A 97 9.75 -2.92 1.79
N ALA A 98 10.48 -1.97 2.38
CA ALA A 98 10.76 -1.99 3.81
C ALA A 98 9.48 -1.87 4.67
N ALA A 99 8.50 -1.06 4.24
CA ALA A 99 7.21 -0.96 4.92
C ALA A 99 6.41 -2.27 4.78
N LEU A 100 6.37 -2.89 3.59
CA LEU A 100 5.71 -4.17 3.38
C LEU A 100 6.33 -5.31 4.21
N ASP A 101 7.65 -5.28 4.43
CA ASP A 101 8.34 -6.24 5.32
C ASP A 101 7.90 -6.10 6.77
N ARG A 102 7.67 -4.87 7.23
CA ARG A 102 7.13 -4.60 8.56
C ARG A 102 5.68 -5.06 8.66
N VAL A 103 4.84 -4.71 7.68
CA VAL A 103 3.43 -5.10 7.64
C VAL A 103 3.28 -6.61 7.58
N GLY A 104 4.03 -7.32 6.75
CA GLY A 104 3.96 -8.78 6.60
C GLY A 104 4.66 -9.58 7.71
N GLY A 105 5.31 -8.90 8.66
CA GLY A 105 6.05 -9.50 9.77
C GLY A 105 5.15 -10.06 10.88
N SER A 106 5.77 -10.67 11.89
CA SER A 106 5.07 -11.22 13.06
C SER A 106 4.55 -10.14 14.02
N ASP A 107 5.20 -8.97 14.06
CA ASP A 107 4.82 -7.85 14.93
C ASP A 107 3.91 -6.87 14.19
N SER A 108 2.77 -7.36 13.69
CA SER A 108 1.84 -6.60 12.86
C SER A 108 0.40 -6.92 13.20
N GLU A 109 -0.31 -5.94 13.76
CA GLU A 109 -1.75 -6.02 13.97
C GLU A 109 -2.52 -6.21 12.66
N TRP A 110 -1.99 -5.65 11.59
CA TRP A 110 -2.56 -5.80 10.27
C TRP A 110 -2.53 -7.26 9.80
N MET A 111 -1.46 -8.01 10.08
CA MET A 111 -1.41 -9.46 9.81
C MET A 111 -2.27 -10.27 10.78
N ASP A 112 -2.40 -9.81 12.02
CA ASP A 112 -3.25 -10.46 13.02
C ASP A 112 -4.74 -10.44 12.61
N LEU A 113 -5.20 -9.38 11.93
CA LEU A 113 -6.55 -9.30 11.35
C LEU A 113 -6.87 -10.52 10.46
N TRP A 114 -5.88 -10.98 9.70
CA TRP A 114 -6.05 -12.07 8.74
C TRP A 114 -5.69 -13.44 9.31
N ALA A 115 -5.01 -13.49 10.46
CA ALA A 115 -4.37 -14.69 10.99
C ALA A 115 -5.33 -15.87 11.22
N THR A 116 -6.60 -15.57 11.49
CA THR A 116 -7.68 -16.54 11.77
C THR A 116 -8.71 -16.63 10.65
N THR A 117 -8.48 -15.97 9.52
CA THR A 117 -9.38 -15.95 8.36
C THR A 117 -8.87 -16.87 7.24
N ASP A 118 -9.77 -17.34 6.38
CA ASP A 118 -9.40 -18.10 5.17
C ASP A 118 -8.63 -17.25 4.14
N ASN A 119 -8.61 -15.92 4.31
CA ASN A 119 -7.95 -14.97 3.44
C ASN A 119 -6.45 -14.77 3.74
N LYS A 120 -5.91 -15.40 4.80
CA LYS A 120 -4.50 -15.22 5.21
C LYS A 120 -3.50 -15.45 4.10
N GLN A 121 -3.70 -16.51 3.30
CA GLN A 121 -2.79 -16.84 2.20
C GLN A 121 -2.93 -15.83 1.06
N ALA A 122 -4.17 -15.49 0.68
CA ALA A 122 -4.43 -14.51 -0.37
C ALA A 122 -3.81 -13.14 -0.06
N VAL A 123 -3.86 -12.71 1.20
CA VAL A 123 -3.18 -11.49 1.68
C VAL A 123 -1.67 -11.57 1.48
N ARG A 124 -1.05 -12.69 1.86
CA ARG A 124 0.41 -12.89 1.69
C ARG A 124 0.80 -12.87 0.22
N ASP A 125 0.04 -13.57 -0.62
CA ASP A 125 0.28 -13.60 -2.06
C ASP A 125 0.18 -12.20 -2.66
N ARG A 126 -0.80 -11.39 -2.21
CA ARG A 126 -0.94 -10.00 -2.63
C ARG A 126 0.24 -9.11 -2.22
N LEU A 127 0.78 -9.30 -1.00
CA LEU A 127 2.00 -8.60 -0.58
C LEU A 127 3.21 -9.00 -1.45
N GLU A 128 3.35 -10.28 -1.79
CA GLU A 128 4.42 -10.76 -2.67
C GLU A 128 4.30 -10.23 -4.11
N GLU A 129 3.08 -10.13 -4.65
CA GLU A 129 2.85 -9.48 -5.95
C GLU A 129 3.32 -8.03 -5.96
N LEU A 130 2.99 -7.27 -4.91
CA LEU A 130 3.47 -5.89 -4.76
C LEU A 130 4.99 -5.84 -4.65
N ARG A 131 5.60 -6.72 -3.85
CA ARG A 131 7.07 -6.81 -3.72
C ARG A 131 7.73 -7.08 -5.07
N ALA A 132 7.18 -8.01 -5.86
CA ALA A 132 7.71 -8.35 -7.17
C ALA A 132 7.76 -7.12 -8.09
N VAL A 133 6.66 -6.34 -8.16
CA VAL A 133 6.59 -5.10 -8.96
C VAL A 133 7.57 -4.04 -8.45
N LEU A 134 7.71 -3.89 -7.14
CA LEU A 134 8.58 -2.89 -6.53
C LEU A 134 10.08 -3.22 -6.69
N SER A 135 10.42 -4.50 -6.80
CA SER A 135 11.80 -4.98 -6.95
C SER A 135 12.31 -5.02 -8.39
N GLY A 136 11.40 -4.93 -9.38
CA GLY A 136 11.72 -4.83 -10.81
C GLY A 136 12.02 -3.40 -11.25
#